data_AF-A0A4Q2YQI1-F1
#
_entry.id   AF-A0A4Q2YQI1-F1
#
_cell.length_a   1.000
_cell.length_b   1.000
_cell.length_c   1.000
_cell.angle_alpha   90.00
_cell.angle_beta   90.00
_cell.angle_gamma   90.00
#
_symmetry.space_group_name_H-M   'P 1'
#
loop_
_entity.id
_entity.type
_entity.pdbx_description
1 polymer ?
#
loop_
_entity_poly.entity_id
_entity_poly.type
_entity_poly.pdbx_seq_one_letter_code
_entity_poly.pdbx_strand_id
1 'polypeptide(L)'
;MNLYLSSFRTGDKTDALREMAGGGPAMVIPNALDFSTDISRRQASIERETEDLAALGIAASPLDLRDYFGKEAELAAVLDGT
;
A
#
# COMPACT_ATOMS: atom_id res chain seq x y z
N MET A 1 2.89 -3.04 17.74
CA MET A 1 2.04 -2.89 16.53
C MET A 1 1.70 -1.42 16.42
N ASN A 2 2.13 -0.76 15.34
CA ASN A 2 1.85 0.65 15.08
C ASN A 2 0.80 0.71 13.97
N LEU A 3 -0.21 1.58 14.13
CA LEU A 3 -1.28 1.75 13.14
C LEU A 3 -1.47 3.23 12.87
N TYR A 4 -1.52 3.59 11.59
CA TYR A 4 -1.93 4.90 11.12
C TYR A 4 -3.26 4.75 10.38
N LEU A 5 -4.32 5.35 10.93
CA LEU A 5 -5.67 5.28 10.36
C LEU A 5 -6.11 6.67 9.92
N SER A 6 -6.41 6.81 8.63
CA SER A 6 -6.88 8.03 7.98
C SER A 6 -8.26 7.81 7.39
N SER A 7 -9.09 8.85 7.37
CA SER A 7 -10.42 8.80 6.77
C SER A 7 -10.37 8.74 5.24
N PHE A 8 -9.37 9.40 4.64
CA PHE A 8 -9.16 9.42 3.20
C PHE A 8 -7.66 9.50 2.88
N ARG A 9 -7.18 8.53 2.09
CA ARG A 9 -5.78 8.44 1.61
C ARG A 9 -4.80 8.58 2.78
N THR A 10 -3.82 9.47 2.71
CA THR A 10 -2.84 9.69 3.79
C THR A 10 -3.35 10.63 4.88
N GLY A 11 -4.53 11.25 4.73
CA GLY A 11 -5.07 12.25 5.66
C GLY A 11 -4.16 13.48 5.83
N ASP A 12 -4.42 14.27 6.88
CA ASP A 12 -3.73 15.54 7.14
C ASP A 12 -2.53 15.41 8.11
N LYS A 13 -2.26 14.21 8.62
CA LYS A 13 -1.19 13.92 9.59
C LYS A 13 -0.04 13.15 8.94
N THR A 14 0.31 13.54 7.71
CA THR A 14 1.32 12.87 6.88
C THR A 14 2.71 12.84 7.50
N ASP A 15 3.07 13.82 8.34
CA ASP A 15 4.32 13.81 9.09
C ASP A 15 4.41 12.62 10.06
N ALA A 16 3.30 12.29 10.74
CA ALA A 16 3.24 11.14 11.64
C ALA A 16 3.33 9.81 10.86
N LEU A 17 2.72 9.74 9.67
CA LEU A 17 2.87 8.60 8.77
C LEU A 17 4.33 8.43 8.32
N ARG A 18 4.98 9.53 7.94
CA ARG A 18 6.39 9.54 7.53
C ARG A 18 7.33 9.10 8.66
N GLU A 19 7.13 9.62 9.87
CA GLU A 19 7.90 9.23 11.05
C GLU A 19 7.70 7.74 11.38
N MET A 20 6.45 7.26 11.31
CA MET A 20 6.10 5.87 11.58
C MET A 20 6.67 4.89 10.56
N ALA A 21 6.74 5.28 9.28
CA ALA A 21 7.30 4.45 8.22
C ALA A 21 8.79 4.16 8.40
N GLY A 22 9.52 4.96 9.21
CA GLY A 22 10.92 4.71 9.54
C GLY A 22 11.88 4.68 8.34
N GLY A 23 11.44 5.16 7.18
CA GLY A 23 12.18 5.11 5.91
C GLY A 23 12.15 3.76 5.18
N GLY A 24 11.41 2.77 5.69
CA GLY A 24 11.22 1.49 5.00
C GLY A 24 10.30 1.62 3.78
N PRO A 25 10.40 0.70 2.81
CA PRO A 25 9.46 0.65 1.70
C PRO A 25 8.06 0.25 2.18
N ALA A 26 7.05 0.67 1.44
CA ALA A 26 5.65 0.35 1.67
C ALA A 26 5.09 -0.53 0.55
N MET A 27 4.02 -1.27 0.88
CA MET A 27 3.26 -2.03 -0.11
C MET A 27 1.83 -1.52 -0.19
N VAL A 28 1.36 -1.25 -1.41
CA VAL A 28 -0.02 -0.81 -1.68
C VAL A 28 -0.85 -2.04 -2.01
N ILE A 29 -1.89 -2.32 -1.22
CA ILE A 29 -2.78 -3.47 -1.39
C ILE A 29 -4.08 -3.00 -2.07
N PRO A 30 -4.28 -3.22 -3.38
CA PRO A 30 -5.39 -2.66 -4.14
C PRO A 30 -6.69 -3.47 -4.05
N ASN A 31 -6.67 -4.57 -3.30
CA ASN A 31 -7.72 -5.58 -3.30
C ASN A 31 -9.09 -5.07 -2.79
N ALA A 32 -9.12 -3.91 -2.12
CA ALA A 32 -10.38 -3.23 -1.79
C ALA A 32 -11.21 -2.85 -3.03
N LEU A 33 -10.59 -2.74 -4.21
CA LEU A 33 -11.24 -2.45 -5.48
C LEU A 33 -11.51 -3.68 -6.36
N ASP A 34 -11.29 -4.90 -5.86
CA ASP A 34 -11.47 -6.14 -6.64
C ASP A 34 -12.91 -6.35 -7.14
N PHE A 35 -13.90 -5.70 -6.52
CA PHE A 35 -15.29 -5.70 -6.99
C PHE A 35 -15.51 -4.86 -8.26
N SER A 36 -14.59 -3.94 -8.57
CA SER A 36 -14.75 -3.01 -9.67
C SER A 36 -14.40 -3.65 -11.00
N THR A 37 -15.27 -3.49 -11.98
CA THR A 37 -15.01 -3.88 -13.38
C THR A 37 -14.29 -2.79 -14.17
N ASP A 38 -14.08 -1.62 -13.56
CA ASP A 38 -13.38 -0.49 -14.18
C ASP A 38 -11.86 -0.61 -13.92
N ILE A 39 -11.19 -1.28 -14.85
CA ILE A 39 -9.74 -1.55 -14.78
C ILE A 39 -8.95 -0.25 -14.76
N SER A 40 -9.32 0.73 -15.58
CA SER A 40 -8.61 2.01 -15.68
C SER A 40 -8.69 2.77 -14.37
N ARG A 41 -9.86 2.79 -13.72
CA ARG A 41 -10.02 3.41 -12.40
C ARG A 41 -9.21 2.69 -11.32
N ARG A 42 -9.14 1.35 -11.35
CA ARG A 42 -8.33 0.58 -10.40
C ARG A 42 -6.85 0.92 -10.55
N GLN A 43 -6.35 0.92 -11.78
CA GLN A 43 -4.96 1.27 -12.08
C GLN A 43 -4.63 2.72 -11.64
N ALA A 44 -5.51 3.67 -11.92
CA ALA A 44 -5.35 5.05 -11.48
C ALA A 44 -5.37 5.20 -9.94
N SER A 45 -6.06 4.32 -9.19
CA SER A 45 -6.00 4.32 -7.72
C SER A 45 -4.63 3.87 -7.23
N ILE A 46 -4.10 2.79 -7.82
CA ILE A 46 -2.78 2.22 -7.47
C ILE A 46 -1.67 3.24 -7.71
N GLU A 47 -1.65 3.85 -8.89
CA GLU A 47 -0.67 4.87 -9.26
C GLU A 47 -0.73 6.04 -8.30
N ARG A 48 -1.93 6.55 -8.02
CA ARG A 48 -2.12 7.66 -7.10
C ARG A 48 -1.67 7.35 -5.67
N GLU A 49 -1.98 6.18 -5.15
CA GLU A 49 -1.56 5.78 -3.79
C GLU A 49 -0.03 5.63 -3.72
N THR A 50 0.58 5.11 -4.78
CA THR A 50 2.04 5.00 -4.89
C THR A 50 2.70 6.38 -4.96
N GLU A 51 2.14 7.30 -5.75
CA GLU A 51 2.62 8.68 -5.88
C GLU A 51 2.48 9.47 -4.56
N ASP A 52 1.39 9.28 -3.81
CA ASP A 52 1.20 9.91 -2.51
C ASP A 52 2.30 9.52 -1.53
N LEU A 53 2.60 8.22 -1.45
CA LEU A 53 3.65 7.71 -0.57
C LEU A 53 5.02 8.20 -1.03
N ALA A 54 5.29 8.19 -2.34
CA ALA A 54 6.53 8.72 -2.90
C ALA A 54 6.72 10.21 -2.58
N ALA A 55 5.65 11.02 -2.62
CA ALA A 55 5.69 12.44 -2.25
C ALA A 55 6.03 12.66 -0.77
N LEU A 56 5.80 11.66 0.09
CA LEU A 56 6.22 11.65 1.50
C LEU A 56 7.64 11.10 1.71
N GLY A 57 8.31 10.68 0.64
CA GLY A 57 9.63 10.05 0.67
C GLY A 57 9.59 8.56 1.03
N ILE A 58 8.43 7.91 0.87
CA ILE A 58 8.22 6.48 1.15
C ILE A 58 8.17 5.75 -0.20
N ALA A 59 9.17 4.92 -0.50
CA ALA A 59 9.15 4.09 -1.69
C ALA A 59 8.01 3.07 -1.57
N ALA A 60 7.16 2.95 -2.59
CA ALA A 60 6.01 2.07 -2.55
C ALA A 60 5.89 1.21 -3.81
N SER A 61 5.40 -0.02 -3.65
CA SER A 61 5.08 -0.92 -4.75
C SER A 61 3.73 -1.59 -4.55
N PRO A 62 2.97 -1.86 -5.62
CA PRO A 62 1.72 -2.60 -5.51
C PRO A 62 1.96 -4.07 -5.12
N LEU A 63 1.07 -4.62 -4.29
CA LEU A 63 1.02 -6.04 -3.92
C LEU A 63 -0.42 -6.53 -4.06
N ASP A 64 -0.70 -7.30 -5.11
CA ASP A 64 -2.01 -7.94 -5.28
C ASP A 64 -2.06 -9.26 -4.49
N LEU A 65 -2.91 -9.32 -3.46
CA LEU A 65 -2.98 -10.49 -2.59
C LEU A 65 -3.52 -11.74 -3.31
N ARG A 66 -4.21 -11.58 -4.44
CA ARG A 66 -4.77 -12.70 -5.22
C ARG A 66 -3.68 -13.62 -5.77
N ASP A 67 -2.49 -13.09 -6.01
CA ASP A 67 -1.34 -13.86 -6.48
C ASP A 67 -0.82 -14.85 -5.41
N TYR A 68 -1.24 -14.65 -4.15
CA TYR A 68 -0.80 -15.38 -2.96
C TYR A 68 -1.90 -16.19 -2.25
N PHE A 69 -3.09 -16.35 -2.84
CA PHE A 69 -4.13 -17.18 -2.24
C PHE A 69 -3.69 -18.64 -2.10
N GLY A 70 -3.72 -19.17 -0.87
CA GLY A 70 -3.20 -20.50 -0.53
C GLY A 70 -1.67 -20.60 -0.50
N LYS A 71 -0.97 -19.47 -0.51
CA LYS A 71 0.50 -19.36 -0.50
C LYS A 71 0.99 -18.43 0.61
N GLU A 72 0.47 -18.60 1.83
CA GLU A 72 0.74 -17.73 2.97
C GLU A 72 2.24 -17.63 3.30
N ALA A 73 2.98 -18.73 3.10
CA ALA A 73 4.43 -18.74 3.29
C ALA A 73 5.18 -17.88 2.26
N GLU A 74 4.72 -17.84 1.01
CA GLU A 74 5.30 -16.97 -0.03
C GLU A 74 4.99 -15.50 0.27
N LEU A 75 3.76 -15.20 0.72
CA LEU A 75 3.38 -13.85 1.13
C LEU A 75 4.21 -13.37 2.32
N ALA A 76 4.41 -14.21 3.35
CA ALA A 76 5.22 -13.88 4.51
C ALA A 76 6.67 -13.55 4.11
N ALA A 77 7.28 -14.34 3.23
CA ALA A 77 8.63 -14.08 2.74
C ALA A 77 8.75 -12.73 2.00
N VAL A 78 7.72 -12.33 1.27
CA VAL A 78 7.66 -11.02 0.59
C VAL A 78 7.58 -9.87 1.59
N LEU A 79 6.79 -10.01 2.65
CA LEU A 79 6.64 -8.99 3.70
C LEU A 79 7.88 -8.86 4.60
N ASP A 80 8.58 -9.96 4.87
CA ASP A 80 9.80 -10.00 5.68
C ASP A 80 11.05 -9.49 4.92
N GLY A 81 10.99 -9.47 3.58
CA GLY A 81 12.10 -9.10 2.69
C GLY A 81 12.25 -7.61 2.40
N THR A 82 11.56 -6.74 3.16
CA THR A 82 11.52 -5.28 2.97
C THR A 82 12.13 -4.50 4.12
#